data_AF-A0A6I5HIH9-F1
#
_entry.id   AF-A0A6I5HIH9-F1
#
_cell.length_a   1.000
_cell.length_b   1.000
_cell.length_c   1.000
_cell.angle_alpha   90.00
_cell.angle_beta   90.00
_cell.angle_gamma   90.00
#
_symmetry.space_group_name_H-M   'P 1'
#
loop_
_entity.id
_entity.type
_entity.pdbx_description
1 polymer ?
#
loop_
_entity_poly.entity_id
_entity_poly.type
_entity_poly.pdbx_seq_one_letter_code
_entity_poly.pdbx_strand_id
1 'polypeptide(L)'
;MCRAARRGQDGADLSRKGVLRASRSRTALGALATALVLALPALAGCGSGERRDSGSPGPATVRLPPRGAGFDYQIGGGYRPAAGVRIVSRDRSDSPAPGLYNICYVNAFQAQPAERSSWPADLLLRDARGRVVIDEDWHEPLLDIGTPAKRERVARRVNRWIDGCADKGFDAVEPDNYDSYTRSRRLLTTADATAFMTLLSRHAHARHLAIAQKNTAELASVRVRTGLDFAVAEECGQYDECEVYAKAFDGRVVDVEYTDSGLRAARARWGGRLSIVRRDRDVSVPGSAAYVRKVR
;
A
#
# COMPACT_ATOMS: atom_id res chain seq x y z
N MET A 1 -20.72 6.90 0.20
CA MET A 1 -21.39 5.84 0.98
C MET A 1 -20.51 4.59 0.83
N CYS A 2 -19.64 4.21 1.78
CA CYS A 2 -18.87 2.96 1.62
C CYS A 2 -19.82 1.75 1.71
N ARG A 3 -20.37 1.35 0.57
CA ARG A 3 -20.99 0.03 0.38
C ARG A 3 -19.86 -0.88 -0.07
N ALA A 4 -19.31 -1.63 0.87
CA ALA A 4 -18.61 -2.88 0.57
C ALA A 4 -19.38 -3.62 -0.53
N ALA A 5 -18.70 -3.90 -1.63
CA ALA A 5 -19.27 -4.47 -2.83
C ALA A 5 -20.06 -5.75 -2.48
N ARG A 6 -21.38 -5.73 -2.71
CA ARG A 6 -22.19 -6.96 -2.67
C ARG A 6 -21.64 -7.92 -3.73
N ARG A 7 -20.95 -8.98 -3.31
CA ARG A 7 -20.62 -10.10 -4.20
C ARG A 7 -21.81 -11.07 -4.24
N GLY A 8 -22.34 -11.29 -5.44
CA GLY A 8 -23.21 -12.41 -5.75
C GLY A 8 -22.46 -13.72 -5.63
N GLN A 9 -23.11 -14.69 -5.00
CA GLN A 9 -22.73 -16.10 -5.01
C GLN A 9 -23.07 -16.67 -6.39
N ASP A 10 -22.10 -17.24 -7.09
CA ASP A 10 -22.33 -18.34 -8.02
C ASP A 10 -21.12 -19.29 -7.90
N GLY A 11 -21.38 -20.42 -7.26
CA GLY A 11 -20.45 -21.54 -7.17
C GLY A 11 -20.50 -22.33 -8.47
N ALA A 12 -19.35 -22.55 -9.09
CA ALA A 12 -19.17 -23.57 -10.11
C ALA A 12 -18.06 -24.53 -9.68
N ASP A 13 -18.45 -25.79 -9.74
CA ASP A 13 -17.83 -27.01 -9.25
C ASP A 13 -16.51 -27.36 -9.97
N LEU A 14 -15.69 -28.11 -9.25
CA LEU A 14 -14.39 -28.64 -9.62
C LEU A 14 -14.53 -29.71 -10.71
N SER A 15 -13.60 -29.73 -11.68
CA SER A 15 -13.15 -31.02 -12.22
C SER A 15 -11.70 -31.01 -12.70
N ARG A 16 -10.93 -31.91 -12.09
CA ARG A 16 -9.56 -32.30 -12.42
C ARG A 16 -9.53 -33.15 -13.70
N LYS A 17 -8.45 -33.00 -14.47
CA LYS A 17 -7.61 -34.01 -15.19
C LYS A 17 -6.84 -33.22 -16.27
N GLY A 18 -5.59 -33.46 -16.60
CA GLY A 18 -4.78 -34.67 -16.48
C GLY A 18 -3.29 -34.36 -16.64
N VAL A 19 -2.50 -35.30 -16.15
CA VAL A 19 -1.04 -35.39 -16.25
C VAL A 19 -0.68 -35.91 -17.64
N LEU A 20 0.30 -35.30 -18.32
CA LEU A 20 1.12 -35.99 -19.31
C LEU A 20 2.60 -35.65 -19.12
N ARG A 21 3.38 -36.72 -19.19
CA ARG A 21 4.81 -36.84 -18.92
C ARG A 21 5.52 -37.12 -20.25
N ALA A 22 6.85 -36.98 -20.24
CA ALA A 22 7.85 -37.39 -21.24
C ALA A 22 8.16 -36.35 -22.33
N SER A 23 9.38 -36.20 -22.83
CA SER A 23 10.55 -37.09 -22.77
C SER A 23 11.87 -36.31 -22.82
N ARG A 24 12.95 -37.00 -22.46
CA ARG A 24 14.35 -36.56 -22.46
C ARG A 24 14.90 -36.42 -23.89
N SER A 25 15.91 -35.58 -24.06
CA SER A 25 17.01 -35.84 -25.01
C SER A 25 18.31 -35.25 -24.48
N ARG A 26 19.36 -36.08 -24.47
CA ARG A 26 20.74 -35.80 -24.06
C ARG A 26 21.57 -35.45 -25.29
N THR A 27 22.63 -34.66 -25.10
CA THR A 27 23.97 -34.71 -25.77
C THR A 27 24.79 -33.55 -25.15
N ALA A 28 25.90 -33.74 -24.40
CA ALA A 28 27.26 -34.23 -24.74
C ALA A 28 27.92 -33.34 -25.81
N LEU A 29 29.18 -32.88 -25.77
CA LEU A 29 30.31 -32.90 -24.83
C LEU A 29 31.41 -31.99 -25.45
N GLY A 30 32.34 -31.47 -24.65
CA GLY A 30 33.68 -31.04 -25.09
C GLY A 30 33.89 -29.52 -25.17
N ALA A 31 35.07 -28.98 -24.95
CA ALA A 31 36.36 -29.50 -24.51
C ALA A 31 37.22 -28.30 -24.05
N LEU A 32 38.25 -28.61 -23.27
CA LEU A 32 39.22 -27.69 -22.67
C LEU A 32 40.00 -26.83 -23.68
N ALA A 33 40.40 -25.63 -23.25
CA ALA A 33 41.62 -24.99 -23.71
C ALA A 33 42.26 -24.17 -22.58
N THR A 34 43.31 -24.74 -22.00
CA THR A 34 44.33 -24.10 -21.17
C THR A 34 45.27 -23.27 -22.05
N ALA A 35 45.60 -22.04 -21.65
CA ALA A 35 46.81 -21.36 -22.10
C ALA A 35 47.38 -20.48 -20.97
N LEU A 36 48.68 -20.58 -20.81
CA LEU A 36 49.51 -20.22 -19.65
C LEU A 36 50.45 -19.06 -20.04
N VAL A 37 50.83 -18.27 -19.02
CA VAL A 37 52.03 -17.38 -18.90
C VAL A 37 52.01 -16.03 -19.63
N LEU A 38 52.07 -14.96 -18.84
CA LEU A 38 53.24 -14.06 -18.79
C LEU A 38 53.20 -13.23 -17.49
N ALA A 39 54.12 -13.56 -16.59
CA ALA A 39 54.40 -12.82 -15.36
C ALA A 39 55.47 -11.77 -15.63
N LEU A 40 55.22 -10.53 -15.19
CA LEU A 40 56.18 -9.44 -15.08
C LEU A 40 56.19 -8.99 -13.60
N PRO A 41 57.36 -8.89 -12.94
CA PRO A 41 57.43 -8.49 -11.55
C PRO A 41 57.52 -6.96 -11.46
N ALA A 42 56.60 -6.35 -10.73
CA ALA A 42 56.75 -4.98 -10.23
C ALA A 42 56.93 -5.03 -8.71
N LEU A 43 58.13 -4.68 -8.26
CA LEU A 43 58.46 -4.38 -6.87
C LEU A 43 57.72 -3.11 -6.44
N ALA A 44 56.97 -3.16 -5.33
CA ALA A 44 56.95 -2.14 -4.27
C ALA A 44 55.80 -2.36 -3.26
N GLY A 45 56.15 -2.35 -1.97
CA GLY A 45 55.29 -1.83 -0.91
C GLY A 45 54.49 -2.85 -0.10
N CYS A 46 55.09 -3.39 0.96
CA CYS A 46 54.34 -3.87 2.12
C CYS A 46 53.61 -2.68 2.75
N GLY A 47 52.29 -2.61 2.55
CA GLY A 47 51.39 -1.76 3.32
C GLY A 47 50.21 -2.62 3.73
N SER A 48 50.15 -3.01 4.99
CA SER A 48 48.98 -3.61 5.63
C SER A 48 47.86 -2.58 5.70
N GLY A 49 47.19 -2.37 4.56
CA GLY A 49 45.93 -1.67 4.47
C GLY A 49 44.81 -2.67 4.66
N GLU A 50 44.16 -2.65 5.82
CA GLU A 50 42.85 -3.26 6.01
C GLU A 50 41.93 -2.73 4.90
N ARG A 51 41.62 -3.61 3.94
CA ARG A 51 40.49 -3.38 3.05
C ARG A 51 39.26 -3.38 3.95
N ARG A 52 38.78 -2.19 4.28
CA ARG A 52 37.40 -2.03 4.72
C ARG A 52 36.56 -2.53 3.57
N ASP A 53 36.05 -3.75 3.71
CA ASP A 53 34.89 -4.22 2.95
C ASP A 53 33.79 -3.21 3.20
N SER A 54 33.64 -2.26 2.29
CA SER A 54 32.41 -1.51 2.11
C SER A 54 31.37 -2.49 1.61
N GLY A 55 30.84 -3.29 2.54
CA GLY A 55 29.63 -4.06 2.31
C GLY A 55 28.58 -3.09 1.81
N SER A 56 28.04 -3.35 0.61
CA SER A 56 26.84 -2.67 0.14
C SER A 56 25.83 -2.63 1.28
N PRO A 57 25.26 -1.46 1.62
CA PRO A 57 24.21 -1.41 2.63
C PRO A 57 23.17 -2.47 2.29
N GLY A 58 22.91 -3.39 3.21
CA GLY A 58 21.78 -4.29 3.08
C GLY A 58 20.50 -3.46 2.84
N PRO A 59 19.46 -4.04 2.21
CA PRO A 59 18.23 -3.31 1.93
C PRO A 59 17.77 -2.60 3.21
N ALA A 60 17.68 -1.27 3.15
CA ALA A 60 17.30 -0.46 4.29
C ALA A 60 15.93 -0.94 4.79
N THR A 61 15.90 -1.50 6.00
CA THR A 61 14.67 -1.98 6.61
C THR A 61 13.78 -0.78 6.95
N VAL A 62 12.64 -0.66 6.28
CA VAL A 62 11.64 0.38 6.60
C VAL A 62 11.12 0.19 8.03
N ARG A 63 10.87 1.29 8.74
CA ARG A 63 10.28 1.22 10.08
C ARG A 63 8.81 0.84 9.96
N LEU A 64 8.38 -0.19 10.69
CA LEU A 64 7.00 -0.67 10.67
C LEU A 64 6.18 -0.10 11.84
N PRO A 65 4.84 0.04 11.71
CA PRO A 65 4.03 0.57 12.81
C PRO A 65 4.04 -0.40 13.99
N PRO A 66 4.03 0.10 15.24
CA PRO A 66 3.84 -0.74 16.41
C PRO A 66 2.47 -1.44 16.37
N ARG A 67 2.37 -2.61 16.99
CA ARG A 67 1.13 -3.41 17.03
C ARG A 67 0.27 -2.98 18.20
N GLY A 68 -1.05 -3.05 18.03
CA GLY A 68 -2.02 -2.79 19.11
C GLY A 68 -1.82 -1.45 19.81
N ALA A 69 -1.23 -0.47 19.12
CA ALA A 69 -0.86 0.81 19.70
C ALA A 69 -2.01 1.80 19.54
N GLY A 70 -2.06 2.85 20.38
CA GLY A 70 -3.06 3.89 20.24
C GLY A 70 -2.99 4.55 18.86
N PHE A 71 -4.11 4.59 18.16
CA PHE A 71 -4.22 5.13 16.81
C PHE A 71 -5.17 6.33 16.78
N ASP A 72 -4.91 7.26 15.87
CA ASP A 72 -5.82 8.33 15.52
C ASP A 72 -5.79 8.58 14.00
N TYR A 73 -6.96 8.64 13.38
CA TYR A 73 -7.12 8.83 11.95
C TYR A 73 -7.53 10.29 11.70
N GLN A 74 -6.59 11.08 11.18
CA GLN A 74 -6.63 12.54 11.08
C GLN A 74 -6.50 13.00 9.62
N ILE A 75 -7.10 12.29 8.68
CA ILE A 75 -7.02 12.64 7.25
C ILE A 75 -7.88 13.86 6.88
N GLY A 76 -8.89 14.20 7.70
CA GLY A 76 -9.68 15.44 7.54
C GLY A 76 -9.01 16.70 8.10
N GLY A 77 -7.80 16.57 8.66
CA GLY A 77 -6.99 17.68 9.18
C GLY A 77 -6.19 17.29 10.43
N GLY A 78 -4.92 17.70 10.45
CA GLY A 78 -4.01 17.44 11.56
C GLY A 78 -4.36 18.24 12.82
N TYR A 79 -4.44 17.56 13.97
CA TYR A 79 -4.56 18.19 15.28
C TYR A 79 -3.70 17.45 16.31
N ARG A 80 -3.39 18.10 17.44
CA ARG A 80 -2.56 17.49 18.50
C ARG A 80 -3.18 16.15 18.94
N PRO A 81 -2.50 15.00 18.75
CA PRO A 81 -3.06 13.71 19.13
C PRO A 81 -3.28 13.61 20.64
N ALA A 82 -4.34 12.90 21.04
CA ALA A 82 -4.65 12.66 22.44
C ALA A 82 -3.54 11.82 23.14
N ALA A 83 -3.49 11.89 24.47
CA ALA A 83 -2.58 11.05 25.25
C ALA A 83 -2.80 9.56 24.93
N GLY A 84 -1.71 8.80 24.84
CA GLY A 84 -1.73 7.37 24.49
C GLY A 84 -1.75 7.08 22.98
N VAL A 85 -1.97 8.07 22.11
CA VAL A 85 -1.77 7.89 20.66
C VAL A 85 -0.28 7.69 20.37
N ARG A 86 0.02 6.69 19.54
CA ARG A 86 1.36 6.29 19.09
C ARG A 86 1.47 6.25 17.56
N ILE A 87 0.35 6.10 16.85
CA ILE A 87 0.25 6.08 15.39
C ILE A 87 -0.77 7.15 14.97
N VAL A 88 -0.44 7.93 13.93
CA VAL A 88 -1.40 8.85 13.30
C VAL A 88 -1.36 8.67 11.78
N SER A 89 -2.52 8.70 11.12
CA SER A 89 -2.59 8.90 9.66
C SER A 89 -3.10 10.32 9.38
N ARG A 90 -2.46 11.03 8.46
CA ARG A 90 -2.78 12.41 8.06
C ARG A 90 -2.70 12.56 6.56
N ASP A 91 -3.49 13.48 6.02
CA ASP A 91 -3.38 13.84 4.61
C ASP A 91 -1.97 14.33 4.25
N ARG A 92 -1.52 14.04 3.03
CA ARG A 92 -0.21 14.47 2.54
C ARG A 92 0.01 15.98 2.57
N SER A 93 -1.03 16.80 2.63
CA SER A 93 -0.92 18.26 2.77
C SER A 93 -0.52 18.68 4.19
N ASP A 94 -0.83 17.88 5.21
CA ASP A 94 -0.49 18.14 6.60
C ASP A 94 0.98 17.83 6.94
N SER A 95 1.38 18.22 8.16
CA SER A 95 2.69 17.88 8.75
C SER A 95 2.59 16.64 9.64
N PRO A 96 3.66 15.83 9.77
CA PRO A 96 3.73 14.77 10.78
C PRO A 96 3.53 15.29 12.22
N ALA A 97 2.99 14.45 13.09
CA ALA A 97 2.96 14.67 14.53
C ALA A 97 4.32 14.24 15.15
N PRO A 98 5.05 15.14 15.84
CA PRO A 98 6.36 14.82 16.41
C PRO A 98 6.33 13.65 17.40
N GLY A 99 7.32 12.77 17.31
CA GLY A 99 7.52 11.65 18.26
C GLY A 99 6.56 10.47 18.10
N LEU A 100 5.71 10.47 17.08
CA LEU A 100 4.77 9.38 16.76
C LEU A 100 5.18 8.63 15.49
N TYR A 101 4.53 7.49 15.23
CA TYR A 101 4.58 6.83 13.93
C TYR A 101 3.59 7.51 12.99
N ASN A 102 4.08 8.10 11.90
CA ASN A 102 3.27 8.94 10.99
C ASN A 102 3.02 8.26 9.65
N ILE A 103 1.75 8.08 9.30
CA ILE A 103 1.28 7.56 8.02
C ILE A 103 0.78 8.74 7.18
N CYS A 104 1.26 8.84 5.94
CA CYS A 104 0.89 9.86 4.97
C CYS A 104 -0.18 9.31 4.02
N TYR A 105 -1.42 9.79 4.14
CA TYR A 105 -2.51 9.47 3.22
C TYR A 105 -2.26 10.09 1.85
N VAL A 106 -2.41 9.29 0.80
CA VAL A 106 -2.30 9.72 -0.60
C VAL A 106 -3.43 9.08 -1.40
N ASN A 107 -4.33 9.87 -1.99
CA ASN A 107 -5.31 9.33 -2.93
C ASN A 107 -4.61 8.92 -4.24
N ALA A 108 -4.33 7.62 -4.39
CA ALA A 108 -3.38 7.13 -5.40
C ALA A 108 -4.05 6.59 -6.65
N PHE A 109 -5.33 6.22 -6.60
CA PHE A 109 -6.05 5.55 -7.69
C PHE A 109 -7.16 6.42 -8.31
N GLN A 110 -7.47 7.56 -7.69
CA GLN A 110 -8.50 8.48 -8.15
C GLN A 110 -7.95 9.91 -8.16
N ALA A 111 -8.57 10.77 -8.98
CA ALA A 111 -8.27 12.19 -9.02
C ALA A 111 -9.27 12.92 -8.11
N GLN A 112 -8.80 13.44 -6.97
CA GLN A 112 -9.63 14.24 -6.08
C GLN A 112 -10.25 15.43 -6.83
N PRO A 113 -11.46 15.91 -6.47
CA PRO A 113 -12.17 16.93 -7.23
C PRO A 113 -11.36 18.23 -7.37
N ALA A 114 -10.63 18.62 -6.32
CA ALA A 114 -9.75 19.79 -6.32
C ALA A 114 -8.53 19.65 -7.24
N GLU A 115 -8.11 18.42 -7.53
CA GLU A 115 -6.90 18.12 -8.31
C GLU A 115 -7.20 17.62 -9.72
N ARG A 116 -8.49 17.42 -10.05
CA ARG A 116 -8.95 16.85 -11.32
C ARG A 116 -8.37 17.56 -12.55
N SER A 117 -8.29 18.89 -12.53
CA SER A 117 -7.77 19.69 -13.64
C SER A 117 -6.25 19.54 -13.85
N SER A 118 -5.51 19.05 -12.83
CA SER A 118 -4.07 18.82 -12.92
C SER A 118 -3.69 17.49 -13.60
N TRP A 119 -4.66 16.59 -13.77
CA TRP A 119 -4.47 15.29 -14.39
C TRP A 119 -4.60 15.39 -15.92
N PRO A 120 -3.63 14.85 -16.69
CA PRO A 120 -3.77 14.70 -18.13
C PRO A 120 -5.03 13.92 -18.47
N ALA A 121 -5.80 14.41 -19.44
CA ALA A 121 -7.06 13.82 -19.84
C ALA A 121 -6.96 12.35 -20.26
N ASP A 122 -5.77 11.91 -20.70
CA ASP A 122 -5.46 10.54 -21.14
C ASP A 122 -5.08 9.59 -19.99
N LEU A 123 -4.81 10.13 -18.80
CA LEU A 123 -4.57 9.40 -17.55
C LEU A 123 -5.82 9.25 -16.69
N LEU A 124 -6.95 9.79 -17.14
CA LEU A 124 -8.25 9.50 -16.56
C LEU A 124 -8.86 8.29 -17.29
N LEU A 125 -9.38 7.32 -16.54
CA LEU A 125 -10.01 6.14 -17.09
C LEU A 125 -11.25 6.53 -17.89
N ARG A 126 -11.38 5.98 -19.11
CA ARG A 126 -12.49 6.28 -20.02
C ARG A 126 -13.20 5.02 -20.48
N ASP A 127 -14.51 5.11 -20.63
CA ASP A 127 -15.32 4.06 -21.24
C ASP A 127 -15.14 4.03 -22.77
N ALA A 128 -15.73 3.03 -23.43
CA ALA A 128 -15.68 2.87 -24.88
C ALA A 128 -16.26 4.05 -25.68
N ARG A 129 -17.03 4.94 -25.03
CA ARG A 129 -17.59 6.16 -25.63
C ARG A 129 -16.72 7.39 -25.32
N GLY A 130 -15.53 7.20 -24.75
CA GLY A 130 -14.59 8.26 -24.39
C GLY A 130 -14.97 9.05 -23.12
N ARG A 131 -16.01 8.63 -22.38
CA ARG A 131 -16.47 9.34 -21.17
C ARG A 131 -15.62 8.92 -19.97
N VAL A 132 -15.29 9.89 -19.13
CA VAL A 132 -14.53 9.63 -17.89
C VAL A 132 -15.35 8.74 -16.97
N VAL A 133 -14.72 7.70 -16.42
CA VAL A 133 -15.31 6.83 -15.40
C VAL A 133 -15.14 7.52 -14.05
N ILE A 134 -16.27 7.83 -13.41
CA ILE A 134 -16.36 8.54 -12.14
C ILE A 134 -16.81 7.55 -11.08
N ASP A 135 -16.14 7.59 -9.93
CA ASP A 135 -16.64 6.99 -8.70
C ASP A 135 -17.88 7.74 -8.23
N GLU A 136 -19.02 7.05 -8.13
CA GLU A 136 -20.31 7.67 -7.79
C GLU A 136 -20.38 8.11 -6.32
N ASP A 137 -19.62 7.47 -5.43
CA ASP A 137 -19.64 7.79 -4.01
C ASP A 137 -18.83 9.05 -3.70
N TRP A 138 -17.73 9.27 -4.44
CA TRP A 138 -16.76 10.33 -4.19
C TRP A 138 -16.76 11.43 -5.27
N HIS A 139 -17.45 11.21 -6.39
CA HIS A 139 -17.44 12.07 -7.57
C HIS A 139 -16.04 12.28 -8.18
N GLU A 140 -15.16 11.29 -8.01
CA GLU A 140 -13.76 11.34 -8.43
C GLU A 140 -13.52 10.50 -9.70
N PRO A 141 -12.84 11.05 -10.72
CA PRO A 141 -12.34 10.24 -11.83
C PRO A 141 -11.39 9.13 -11.37
N LEU A 142 -11.60 7.92 -11.85
CA LEU A 142 -10.62 6.85 -11.72
C LEU A 142 -9.40 7.13 -12.61
N LEU A 143 -8.20 6.81 -12.12
CA LEU A 143 -6.97 6.91 -12.89
C LEU A 143 -6.79 5.69 -13.81
N ASP A 144 -6.31 5.93 -15.03
CA ASP A 144 -6.08 4.88 -16.01
C ASP A 144 -4.74 4.18 -15.76
N ILE A 145 -4.82 3.03 -15.10
CA ILE A 145 -3.69 2.14 -14.80
C ILE A 145 -3.72 0.86 -15.65
N GLY A 146 -4.55 0.82 -16.70
CA GLY A 146 -4.84 -0.41 -17.47
C GLY A 146 -3.73 -0.83 -18.43
N THR A 147 -2.84 0.08 -18.82
CA THR A 147 -1.65 -0.26 -19.63
C THR A 147 -0.37 0.03 -18.85
N PRO A 148 0.73 -0.73 -19.06
CA PRO A 148 2.00 -0.45 -18.40
C PRO A 148 2.47 0.99 -18.58
N ALA A 149 2.38 1.54 -19.80
CA ALA A 149 2.80 2.91 -20.10
C ALA A 149 1.98 3.98 -19.35
N LYS A 150 0.65 3.82 -19.27
CA LYS A 150 -0.19 4.74 -18.50
C LYS A 150 0.04 4.59 -17.00
N ARG A 151 0.11 3.35 -16.51
CA ARG A 151 0.41 3.02 -15.12
C ARG A 151 1.70 3.64 -14.62
N GLU A 152 2.79 3.59 -15.39
CA GLU A 152 4.04 4.27 -15.04
C GLU A 152 3.91 5.79 -15.02
N ARG A 153 3.13 6.38 -15.94
CA ARG A 153 2.87 7.83 -15.97
C ARG A 153 2.01 8.29 -14.79
N VAL A 154 1.05 7.48 -14.35
CA VAL A 154 0.29 7.71 -13.11
C VAL A 154 1.23 7.57 -11.91
N ALA A 155 2.03 6.52 -11.85
CA ALA A 155 2.97 6.28 -10.74
C ALA A 155 3.96 7.44 -10.59
N ARG A 156 4.51 7.98 -11.68
CA ARG A 156 5.39 9.17 -11.61
C ARG A 156 4.73 10.40 -11.01
N ARG A 157 3.39 10.55 -11.10
CA ARG A 157 2.64 11.62 -10.44
C ARG A 157 2.50 11.34 -8.95
N VAL A 158 2.00 10.16 -8.60
CA VAL A 158 1.81 9.74 -7.21
C VAL A 158 3.13 9.70 -6.44
N ASN A 159 4.21 9.26 -7.08
CA ASN A 159 5.54 9.21 -6.48
C ASN A 159 6.05 10.57 -6.04
N ARG A 160 5.68 11.68 -6.70
CA ARG A 160 6.03 13.03 -6.21
C ARG A 160 5.32 13.37 -4.91
N TRP A 161 4.11 12.85 -4.69
CA TRP A 161 3.43 12.98 -3.41
C TRP A 161 4.10 12.11 -2.34
N ILE A 162 4.50 10.88 -2.68
CA ILE A 162 5.27 9.99 -1.80
C ILE A 162 6.61 10.63 -1.42
N ASP A 163 7.30 11.26 -2.38
CA ASP A 163 8.54 12.00 -2.14
C ASP A 163 8.30 13.15 -1.15
N GLY A 164 7.22 13.92 -1.33
CA GLY A 164 6.82 14.97 -0.38
C GLY A 164 6.52 14.43 1.02
N CYS A 165 5.93 13.24 1.14
CA CYS A 165 5.75 12.58 2.44
C CYS A 165 7.10 12.22 3.08
N ALA A 166 8.03 11.65 2.30
CA ALA A 166 9.37 11.32 2.79
C ALA A 166 10.13 12.58 3.24
N ASP A 167 10.09 13.64 2.44
CA ASP A 167 10.79 14.89 2.70
C ASP A 167 10.25 15.61 3.96
N LYS A 168 8.94 15.46 4.23
CA LYS A 168 8.31 15.94 5.47
C LYS A 168 8.64 15.10 6.70
N GLY A 169 9.22 13.90 6.53
CA GLY A 169 9.57 13.00 7.62
C GLY A 169 8.44 12.08 8.09
N PHE A 170 7.50 11.74 7.21
CA PHE A 170 6.58 10.63 7.46
C PHE A 170 7.34 9.29 7.50
N ASP A 171 6.74 8.29 8.14
CA ASP A 171 7.33 6.95 8.27
C ASP A 171 6.76 5.96 7.27
N ALA A 172 5.54 6.25 6.80
CA ALA A 172 4.81 5.40 5.88
C ALA A 172 3.89 6.21 4.97
N VAL A 173 3.43 5.56 3.91
CA VAL A 173 2.36 6.05 3.03
C VAL A 173 1.18 5.07 3.03
N GLU A 174 -0.01 5.63 2.90
CA GLU A 174 -1.29 4.94 2.73
C GLU A 174 -1.87 5.35 1.36
N PRO A 175 -1.56 4.61 0.28
CA PRO A 175 -2.15 4.84 -1.02
C PRO A 175 -3.60 4.36 -1.03
N ASP A 176 -4.54 5.31 -1.08
CA ASP A 176 -5.97 5.07 -0.99
C ASP A 176 -6.57 4.57 -2.31
N ASN A 177 -7.80 4.05 -2.25
CA ASN A 177 -8.60 3.62 -3.39
C ASN A 177 -8.02 2.44 -4.20
N TYR A 178 -7.25 1.55 -3.54
CA TYR A 178 -6.67 0.34 -4.16
C TYR A 178 -7.72 -0.57 -4.84
N ASP A 179 -8.94 -0.55 -4.33
CA ASP A 179 -10.11 -1.29 -4.81
C ASP A 179 -10.85 -0.60 -5.98
N SER A 180 -10.33 0.50 -6.54
CA SER A 180 -10.97 1.24 -7.65
C SER A 180 -11.32 0.37 -8.85
N TYR A 181 -10.63 -0.76 -9.03
CA TYR A 181 -10.95 -1.73 -10.08
C TYR A 181 -12.38 -2.27 -9.96
N THR A 182 -12.96 -2.34 -8.75
CA THR A 182 -14.35 -2.77 -8.50
C THR A 182 -15.38 -1.76 -9.04
N ARG A 183 -15.01 -0.47 -9.11
CA ARG A 183 -15.84 0.64 -9.59
C ARG A 183 -15.51 1.05 -11.03
N SER A 184 -14.61 0.33 -11.68
CA SER A 184 -14.11 0.63 -13.03
C SER A 184 -15.04 0.18 -14.18
N ARG A 185 -16.22 -0.39 -13.88
CA ARG A 185 -17.08 -1.05 -14.90
C ARG A 185 -16.34 -2.14 -15.68
N ARG A 186 -15.49 -2.91 -14.99
CA ARG A 186 -14.64 -3.99 -15.53
C ARG A 186 -13.55 -3.52 -16.51
N LEU A 187 -13.24 -2.22 -16.53
CA LEU A 187 -12.17 -1.66 -17.37
C LEU A 187 -10.78 -1.80 -16.73
N LEU A 188 -10.73 -2.00 -15.40
CA LEU A 188 -9.51 -2.31 -14.66
C LEU A 188 -9.66 -3.66 -13.96
N THR A 189 -8.55 -4.38 -13.85
CA THR A 189 -8.49 -5.69 -13.18
C THR A 189 -7.75 -5.62 -11.85
N THR A 190 -7.84 -6.68 -11.05
CA THR A 190 -7.00 -6.88 -9.86
C THR A 190 -5.51 -6.91 -10.21
N ALA A 191 -5.15 -7.42 -11.40
CA ALA A 191 -3.78 -7.45 -11.89
C ALA A 191 -3.26 -6.04 -12.19
N ASP A 192 -4.08 -5.16 -12.77
CA ASP A 192 -3.72 -3.76 -13.01
C ASP A 192 -3.49 -3.01 -11.70
N ALA A 193 -4.41 -3.18 -10.74
CA ALA A 193 -4.29 -2.58 -9.42
C ALA A 193 -3.02 -3.07 -8.69
N THR A 194 -2.79 -4.40 -8.66
CA THR A 194 -1.62 -5.00 -8.01
C THR A 194 -0.31 -4.53 -8.66
N ALA A 195 -0.27 -4.48 -10.00
CA ALA A 195 0.91 -4.01 -10.72
C ALA A 195 1.20 -2.52 -10.45
N PHE A 196 0.16 -1.69 -10.34
CA PHE A 196 0.32 -0.28 -10.00
C PHE A 196 0.80 -0.10 -8.56
N MET A 197 0.18 -0.79 -7.60
CA MET A 197 0.59 -0.77 -6.20
C MET A 197 2.03 -1.28 -6.01
N THR A 198 2.48 -2.24 -6.82
CA THR A 198 3.88 -2.72 -6.82
C THR A 198 4.87 -1.62 -7.23
N LEU A 199 4.50 -0.75 -8.19
CA LEU A 199 5.34 0.40 -8.57
C LEU A 199 5.44 1.41 -7.42
N LEU A 200 4.33 1.69 -6.74
CA LEU A 200 4.29 2.61 -5.61
C LEU A 200 5.08 2.07 -4.41
N SER A 201 4.95 0.77 -4.13
CA SER A 201 5.69 0.09 -3.06
C SER A 201 7.20 0.20 -3.25
N ARG A 202 7.69 -0.14 -4.45
CA ARG A 202 9.12 0.00 -4.78
C ARG A 202 9.64 1.42 -4.57
N HIS A 203 8.84 2.42 -4.95
CA HIS A 203 9.21 3.83 -4.78
C HIS A 203 9.21 4.24 -3.31
N ALA A 204 8.16 3.88 -2.55
CA ALA A 204 8.07 4.14 -1.11
C ALA A 204 9.27 3.55 -0.36
N HIS A 205 9.62 2.29 -0.63
CA HIS A 205 10.78 1.63 -0.02
C HIS A 205 12.10 2.30 -0.39
N ALA A 206 12.26 2.75 -1.65
CA ALA A 206 13.42 3.52 -2.09
C ALA A 206 13.53 4.89 -1.39
N ARG A 207 12.42 5.42 -0.87
CA ARG A 207 12.35 6.62 -0.03
C ARG A 207 12.32 6.32 1.47
N HIS A 208 12.60 5.07 1.88
CA HIS A 208 12.60 4.60 3.27
C HIS A 208 11.24 4.68 3.99
N LEU A 209 10.15 4.72 3.23
CA LEU A 209 8.79 4.71 3.74
C LEU A 209 8.23 3.28 3.70
N ALA A 210 7.59 2.84 4.78
CA ALA A 210 6.72 1.68 4.70
C ALA A 210 5.46 2.02 3.88
N ILE A 211 4.80 1.02 3.29
CA ILE A 211 3.59 1.24 2.48
C ILE A 211 2.44 0.36 2.96
N ALA A 212 1.27 0.98 3.15
CA ALA A 212 0.08 0.30 3.58
C ALA A 212 -0.70 -0.32 2.41
N GLN A 213 -1.37 -1.44 2.68
CA GLN A 213 -2.59 -1.76 1.95
C GLN A 213 -3.75 -0.97 2.53
N LYS A 214 -4.47 -0.21 1.71
CA LYS A 214 -5.75 0.40 2.09
C LYS A 214 -6.91 -0.49 1.69
N ASN A 215 -7.70 -0.94 2.67
CA ASN A 215 -8.86 -1.83 2.49
C ASN A 215 -8.52 -3.04 1.60
N THR A 216 -9.42 -3.45 0.70
CA THR A 216 -9.14 -4.43 -0.36
C THR A 216 -8.74 -5.81 0.20
N ALA A 217 -9.51 -6.32 1.17
CA ALA A 217 -9.24 -7.58 1.88
C ALA A 217 -8.96 -8.76 0.94
N GLU A 218 -9.64 -8.81 -0.21
CA GLU A 218 -9.50 -9.83 -1.24
C GLU A 218 -8.10 -9.91 -1.88
N LEU A 219 -7.30 -8.84 -1.79
CA LEU A 219 -5.92 -8.80 -2.27
C LEU A 219 -4.87 -8.94 -1.15
N ALA A 220 -5.29 -9.09 0.12
CA ALA A 220 -4.37 -9.23 1.24
C ALA A 220 -3.44 -10.45 1.10
N SER A 221 -3.90 -11.53 0.47
CA SER A 221 -3.10 -12.75 0.23
C SER A 221 -1.89 -12.52 -0.69
N VAL A 222 -1.92 -11.48 -1.53
CA VAL A 222 -0.84 -11.18 -2.48
C VAL A 222 0.09 -10.07 -1.99
N ARG A 223 -0.12 -9.56 -0.77
CA ARG A 223 0.61 -8.42 -0.18
C ARG A 223 2.14 -8.54 -0.26
N VAL A 224 2.69 -9.74 -0.09
CA VAL A 224 4.15 -9.98 -0.15
C VAL A 224 4.68 -9.72 -1.56
N ARG A 225 3.96 -10.20 -2.59
CA ARG A 225 4.33 -9.96 -3.99
C ARG A 225 4.19 -8.49 -4.36
N THR A 226 3.20 -7.81 -3.78
CA THR A 226 2.95 -6.38 -3.99
C THR A 226 3.92 -5.48 -3.21
N GLY A 227 4.60 -6.01 -2.19
CA GLY A 227 5.51 -5.26 -1.32
C GLY A 227 4.81 -4.40 -0.26
N LEU A 228 3.66 -4.85 0.24
CA LEU A 228 2.88 -4.12 1.26
C LEU A 228 3.24 -4.58 2.67
N ASP A 229 3.46 -3.60 3.56
CA ASP A 229 4.10 -3.81 4.85
C ASP A 229 3.11 -3.97 6.02
N PHE A 230 2.00 -3.23 5.96
CA PHE A 230 0.92 -3.20 6.96
C PHE A 230 -0.42 -2.87 6.28
N ALA A 231 -1.52 -2.87 7.04
CA ALA A 231 -2.83 -2.47 6.54
C ALA A 231 -3.39 -1.24 7.26
N VAL A 232 -4.04 -0.38 6.50
CA VAL A 232 -5.04 0.57 6.98
C VAL A 232 -6.39 0.05 6.50
N ALA A 233 -7.26 -0.31 7.43
CA ALA A 233 -8.59 -0.82 7.13
C ALA A 233 -9.64 0.16 7.66
N GLU A 234 -10.73 0.29 6.92
CA GLU A 234 -11.93 0.95 7.36
C GLU A 234 -12.98 -0.11 7.63
N GLU A 235 -13.60 -0.04 8.81
CA GLU A 235 -14.76 -0.84 9.18
C GLU A 235 -14.49 -2.37 9.19
N CYS A 236 -13.26 -2.81 9.53
CA CYS A 236 -12.95 -4.25 9.48
C CYS A 236 -13.77 -5.08 10.47
N GLY A 237 -14.17 -4.50 11.61
CA GLY A 237 -15.03 -5.15 12.58
C GLY A 237 -16.49 -5.14 12.13
N GLN A 238 -16.94 -4.05 11.52
CA GLN A 238 -18.28 -3.93 10.95
C GLN A 238 -18.51 -4.93 9.80
N TYR A 239 -17.47 -5.29 9.03
CA TYR A 239 -17.55 -6.22 7.90
C TYR A 239 -16.98 -7.62 8.17
N ASP A 240 -16.54 -7.92 9.39
CA ASP A 240 -15.89 -9.19 9.77
C ASP A 240 -14.64 -9.53 8.92
N GLU A 241 -13.85 -8.50 8.59
CA GLU A 241 -12.65 -8.60 7.74
C GLU A 241 -11.34 -8.52 8.53
N CYS A 242 -11.37 -8.15 9.82
CA CYS A 242 -10.16 -7.92 10.60
C CYS A 242 -9.19 -9.13 10.61
N GLU A 243 -9.72 -10.37 10.58
CA GLU A 243 -8.89 -11.58 10.56
C GLU A 243 -8.03 -11.68 9.28
N VAL A 244 -8.57 -11.25 8.14
CA VAL A 244 -7.89 -11.28 6.84
C VAL A 244 -6.65 -10.39 6.91
N TYR A 245 -6.81 -9.15 7.37
CA TYR A 245 -5.70 -8.22 7.53
C TYR A 245 -4.72 -8.68 8.62
N ALA A 246 -5.22 -9.10 9.78
CA ALA A 246 -4.37 -9.49 10.92
C ALA A 246 -3.51 -10.73 10.65
N LYS A 247 -3.97 -11.64 9.78
CA LYS A 247 -3.15 -12.76 9.28
C LYS A 247 -2.16 -12.28 8.23
N ALA A 248 -2.65 -11.54 7.24
CA ALA A 248 -1.84 -11.11 6.10
C ALA A 248 -0.67 -10.23 6.54
N PHE A 249 -0.87 -9.30 7.47
CA PHE A 249 0.12 -8.28 7.85
C PHE A 249 0.83 -8.59 9.17
N ASP A 250 0.68 -9.82 9.68
CA ASP A 250 0.92 -10.12 11.09
C ASP A 250 0.10 -9.09 11.93
N GLY A 251 0.23 -8.85 13.22
CA GLY A 251 -0.66 -7.88 13.92
C GLY A 251 -0.62 -6.39 13.48
N ARG A 252 -0.02 -6.02 12.34
CA ARG A 252 0.18 -4.61 11.92
C ARG A 252 -0.99 -4.10 11.09
N VAL A 253 -2.10 -3.84 11.77
CA VAL A 253 -3.29 -3.24 11.18
C VAL A 253 -3.70 -2.04 12.02
N VAL A 254 -3.91 -0.91 11.36
CA VAL A 254 -4.66 0.21 11.94
C VAL A 254 -6.06 0.17 11.33
N ASP A 255 -7.08 0.24 12.18
CA ASP A 255 -8.47 0.10 11.80
C ASP A 255 -9.26 1.33 12.27
N VAL A 256 -10.05 1.89 11.36
CA VAL A 256 -10.98 2.98 11.65
C VAL A 256 -12.42 2.52 11.48
N GLU A 257 -13.19 2.62 12.56
CA GLU A 257 -14.61 2.31 12.58
C GLU A 257 -15.43 3.59 12.53
N TYR A 258 -16.58 3.57 11.86
CA TYR A 258 -17.46 4.76 11.79
C TYR A 258 -18.70 4.66 12.67
N THR A 259 -18.92 3.50 13.30
CA THR A 259 -20.09 3.23 14.14
C THR A 259 -19.68 2.66 15.50
N ASP A 260 -20.54 2.82 16.51
CA ASP A 260 -20.31 2.17 17.81
C ASP A 260 -20.42 0.64 17.71
N SER A 261 -21.23 0.10 16.78
CA SER A 261 -21.33 -1.35 16.54
C SER A 261 -20.04 -1.92 15.95
N GLY A 262 -19.49 -1.26 14.93
CA GLY A 262 -18.22 -1.64 14.30
C GLY A 262 -17.06 -1.61 15.30
N LEU A 263 -16.95 -0.53 16.08
CA LEU A 263 -15.97 -0.42 17.17
C LEU A 263 -16.08 -1.59 18.16
N ARG A 264 -17.29 -1.92 18.62
CA ARG A 264 -17.49 -3.06 19.53
C ARG A 264 -17.10 -4.38 18.89
N ALA A 265 -17.50 -4.61 17.63
CA ALA A 265 -17.18 -5.83 16.90
C ALA A 265 -15.67 -6.01 16.71
N ALA A 266 -14.97 -4.97 16.23
CA ALA A 266 -13.52 -4.98 16.09
C ALA A 266 -12.83 -5.26 17.44
N ARG A 267 -13.21 -4.52 18.49
CA ARG A 267 -12.57 -4.64 19.80
C ARG A 267 -12.82 -5.98 20.49
N ALA A 268 -14.00 -6.59 20.33
CA ALA A 268 -14.38 -7.83 21.00
C ALA A 268 -13.36 -8.96 20.76
N ARG A 269 -12.80 -9.05 19.56
CA ARG A 269 -11.80 -10.06 19.19
C ARG A 269 -10.39 -9.50 19.00
N TRP A 270 -10.26 -8.24 18.60
CA TRP A 270 -9.01 -7.69 18.09
C TRP A 270 -8.43 -6.54 18.93
N GLY A 271 -9.13 -6.10 19.98
CA GLY A 271 -8.77 -4.91 20.78
C GLY A 271 -7.42 -4.94 21.50
N GLY A 272 -6.80 -6.11 21.65
CA GLY A 272 -5.44 -6.28 22.19
C GLY A 272 -4.35 -6.53 21.14
N ARG A 273 -4.72 -6.64 19.85
CA ARG A 273 -3.81 -7.00 18.75
C ARG A 273 -3.71 -5.92 17.68
N LEU A 274 -4.84 -5.30 17.32
CA LEU A 274 -4.91 -4.29 16.27
C LEU A 274 -5.05 -2.89 16.87
N SER A 275 -4.65 -1.89 16.11
CA SER A 275 -4.72 -0.48 16.52
C SER A 275 -6.05 0.10 16.04
N ILE A 276 -7.08 0.11 16.90
CA ILE A 276 -8.47 0.41 16.51
C ILE A 276 -8.90 1.78 17.07
N VAL A 277 -9.51 2.61 16.22
CA VAL A 277 -10.15 3.87 16.60
C VAL A 277 -11.51 3.99 15.92
N ARG A 278 -12.48 4.63 16.57
CA ARG A 278 -13.70 5.08 15.92
C ARG A 278 -13.59 6.56 15.58
N ARG A 279 -13.96 6.92 14.36
CA ARG A 279 -14.11 8.31 13.91
C ARG A 279 -15.52 8.59 13.39
N ASP A 280 -15.82 9.85 13.15
CA ASP A 280 -16.93 10.26 12.30
C ASP A 280 -16.56 10.05 10.82
N ARG A 281 -17.56 9.94 9.96
CA ARG A 281 -17.34 9.63 8.53
C ARG A 281 -16.56 10.71 7.79
N ASP A 282 -16.73 11.95 8.18
CA ASP A 282 -16.01 13.09 7.59
C ASP A 282 -14.60 13.24 8.18
N VAL A 283 -14.23 12.39 9.16
CA VAL A 283 -12.95 12.39 9.86
C VAL A 283 -12.61 13.80 10.37
N SER A 284 -13.61 14.51 10.90
CA SER A 284 -13.50 15.93 11.19
C SER A 284 -12.55 16.24 12.35
N VAL A 285 -12.15 17.49 12.51
CA VAL A 285 -11.22 17.95 13.56
C VAL A 285 -11.96 18.36 14.84
N PRO A 286 -11.29 18.39 16.01
CA PRO A 286 -11.88 18.91 17.25
C PRO A 286 -12.47 20.30 17.06
N GLY A 287 -13.66 20.54 17.62
CA GLY A 287 -14.43 21.77 17.47
C GLY A 287 -15.57 21.66 16.45
N SER A 288 -15.53 20.67 15.55
CA SER A 288 -16.70 20.30 14.73
C SER A 288 -17.79 19.67 15.60
N ALA A 289 -19.06 20.00 15.34
CA ALA A 289 -20.20 19.36 15.99
C ALA A 289 -20.32 17.86 15.68
N ALA A 290 -19.76 17.41 14.55
CA ALA A 290 -19.74 16.01 14.13
C ALA A 290 -18.53 15.22 14.68
N TYR A 291 -17.58 15.88 15.33
CA TYR A 291 -16.32 15.27 15.76
C TYR A 291 -16.55 14.04 16.65
N VAL A 292 -16.07 12.88 16.21
CA VAL A 292 -16.07 11.66 17.02
C VAL A 292 -14.66 11.10 17.07
N ARG A 293 -14.13 10.87 18.28
CA ARG A 293 -12.97 10.01 18.48
C ARG A 293 -13.20 9.12 19.68
N LYS A 294 -13.36 7.81 19.45
CA LYS A 294 -13.49 6.83 20.54
C LYS A 294 -12.52 5.68 20.34
N VAL A 295 -11.98 5.15 21.44
CA VAL A 295 -11.10 3.97 21.42
C VAL A 295 -11.67 2.82 22.26
N ARG A 296 -12.80 3.05 22.94
CA ARG A 296 -13.55 2.12 23.78
C ARG A 296 -15.03 2.42 23.64
#